data_AF-A0A2C5V641-F1
#
_entry.id   AF-A0A2C5V641-F1
#
_cell.length_a   1.000
_cell.length_b   1.000
_cell.length_c   1.000
_cell.angle_alpha   90.00
_cell.angle_beta   90.00
_cell.angle_gamma   90.00
#
_symmetry.space_group_name_H-M   'P 1'
#
loop_
_entity.id
_entity.type
_entity.pdbx_description
1 polymer ?
#
loop_
_entity_poly.entity_id
_entity_poly.type
_entity_poly.pdbx_seq_one_letter_code
_entity_poly.pdbx_strand_id
1 'polypeptide(L)'
;MELRCYIAVFAFGLLGLFNSREMANVALILALLLIKFNCSMVPLFGGNVQFQEPLLFFVIGSLFWVNREYIYLSWLLCFLLVGSVFWFADTAWYPDVYIPTVVYVALMIAYRLPHVDMDKFGDISYGVYIYAWPIQQLVWVPGQGPYMNALCASLIVLPLAYFSWRFVEKPALKLRRYLGAGSKKLKAEIASRA
;
A
#
# COMPACT_ATOMS: atom_id res chain seq x y z
N MET A 1 0.97 8.44 -6.89
CA MET A 1 1.60 7.17 -7.26
C MET A 1 0.63 6.01 -7.24
N GLU A 2 -0.02 5.76 -6.11
CA GLU A 2 -0.99 4.66 -5.95
C GLU A 2 -2.08 4.61 -7.03
N LEU A 3 -2.71 5.76 -7.36
CA LEU A 3 -3.70 5.85 -8.43
C LEU A 3 -3.18 5.30 -9.78
N ARG A 4 -1.91 5.57 -10.10
CA ARG A 4 -1.27 5.09 -11.33
C ARG A 4 -1.06 3.57 -11.28
N CYS A 5 -0.68 3.02 -10.12
CA CYS A 5 -0.60 1.57 -9.93
C CYS A 5 -1.96 0.90 -10.12
N TYR A 6 -3.04 1.49 -9.59
CA TYR A 6 -4.39 0.97 -9.79
C TYR A 6 -4.84 1.03 -11.26
N ILE A 7 -4.51 2.12 -11.97
CA ILE A 7 -4.75 2.21 -13.42
C ILE A 7 -3.97 1.11 -14.17
N ALA A 8 -2.71 0.85 -13.79
CA ALA A 8 -1.91 -0.21 -14.40
C ALA A 8 -2.50 -1.61 -14.16
N VAL A 9 -2.92 -1.92 -12.93
CA VAL A 9 -3.59 -3.18 -12.60
C VAL A 9 -4.90 -3.31 -13.36
N PHE A 10 -5.69 -2.24 -13.45
CA PHE A 10 -6.92 -2.23 -14.22
C PHE A 10 -6.66 -2.51 -15.71
N ALA A 11 -5.67 -1.86 -16.31
CA ALA A 11 -5.26 -2.11 -17.69
C ALA A 11 -4.78 -3.55 -17.91
N PHE A 12 -3.96 -4.09 -17.00
CA PHE A 12 -3.51 -5.49 -17.05
C PHE A 12 -4.67 -6.47 -16.91
N GLY A 13 -5.66 -6.14 -16.08
CA GLY A 13 -6.91 -6.88 -15.94
C GLY A 13 -7.73 -6.88 -17.24
N LEU A 14 -7.89 -5.74 -17.90
CA LEU A 14 -8.60 -5.65 -19.19
C LEU A 14 -7.91 -6.44 -20.30
N LEU A 15 -6.57 -6.49 -20.30
CA LEU A 15 -5.78 -7.27 -21.24
C LEU A 15 -5.78 -8.78 -20.93
N GLY A 16 -6.40 -9.21 -19.83
CA GLY A 16 -6.44 -10.62 -19.43
C GLY A 16 -5.09 -11.15 -18.95
N LEU A 17 -4.14 -10.29 -18.58
CA LEU A 17 -2.81 -10.70 -18.10
C LEU A 17 -2.88 -11.43 -16.75
N PHE A 18 -3.98 -11.25 -16.01
CA PHE A 18 -4.26 -11.97 -14.77
C PHE A 18 -5.14 -13.23 -14.96
N ASN A 19 -5.42 -13.65 -16.21
CA ASN A 19 -6.26 -14.82 -16.49
C ASN A 19 -5.57 -16.14 -16.13
N SER A 20 -4.24 -16.20 -16.22
CA SER A 20 -3.43 -17.32 -15.74
C SER A 20 -2.32 -16.81 -14.85
N ARG A 21 -1.88 -17.65 -13.91
CA ARG A 21 -0.81 -17.32 -12.98
C ARG A 21 0.52 -17.12 -13.67
N GLU A 22 0.80 -17.91 -14.70
CA GLU A 22 2.02 -17.86 -15.49
C GLU A 22 2.09 -16.55 -16.27
N MET A 23 0.98 -16.14 -16.90
CA MET A 23 0.87 -14.85 -17.58
C MET A 23 1.08 -13.69 -16.61
N ALA A 24 0.47 -13.76 -15.42
CA ALA A 24 0.63 -12.74 -14.39
C ALA A 24 2.11 -12.65 -13.94
N ASN A 25 2.77 -13.78 -13.71
CA ASN A 25 4.19 -13.82 -13.35
C ASN A 25 5.08 -13.24 -14.45
N VAL A 26 4.87 -13.63 -15.71
CA VAL A 26 5.65 -13.09 -16.84
C VAL A 26 5.45 -11.58 -16.96
N ALA A 27 4.21 -11.10 -16.91
CA ALA A 27 3.90 -9.68 -17.00
C ALA A 27 4.53 -8.87 -15.84
N LEU A 28 4.43 -9.37 -14.60
CA LEU A 28 4.98 -8.70 -13.43
C LEU A 28 6.51 -8.75 -13.40
N ILE A 29 7.16 -9.85 -13.83
CA ILE A 29 8.62 -9.93 -13.95
C ILE A 29 9.13 -8.97 -15.04
N LEU A 30 8.46 -8.92 -16.19
CA LEU A 30 8.79 -7.96 -17.24
C LEU A 30 8.64 -6.52 -16.75
N ALA A 31 7.56 -6.21 -16.02
CA ALA A 31 7.38 -4.91 -15.39
C ALA A 31 8.49 -4.60 -14.38
N LEU A 32 8.86 -5.57 -13.53
CA LEU A 32 9.95 -5.42 -12.56
C LEU A 32 11.28 -5.08 -13.25
N LEU A 33 11.65 -5.84 -14.29
CA LEU A 33 12.88 -5.61 -15.04
C LEU A 33 12.86 -4.25 -15.74
N LEU A 34 11.74 -3.89 -16.35
CA LEU A 34 11.61 -2.61 -17.05
C LEU A 34 11.69 -1.43 -16.07
N ILE A 35 11.07 -1.51 -14.90
CA ILE A 35 11.18 -0.49 -13.84
C ILE A 35 12.62 -0.40 -13.30
N LYS A 36 13.28 -1.54 -13.08
CA LYS A 36 14.64 -1.59 -12.53
C LYS A 36 15.67 -0.96 -13.48
N PHE A 37 15.61 -1.27 -14.77
CA PHE A 37 16.62 -0.83 -15.73
C PHE A 37 16.26 0.50 -16.41
N ASN A 38 14.98 0.79 -16.63
CA ASN A 38 14.54 1.94 -17.41
C ASN A 38 13.14 2.43 -16.98
N CYS A 39 13.00 2.91 -15.74
CA CYS A 39 11.73 3.42 -15.22
C CYS A 39 11.12 4.54 -16.10
N SER A 40 11.95 5.33 -16.78
CA SER A 40 11.52 6.39 -17.70
C SER A 40 10.75 5.89 -18.92
N MET A 41 10.93 4.62 -19.33
CA MET A 41 10.19 4.01 -20.42
C MET A 41 8.75 3.66 -20.04
N VAL A 42 8.37 3.73 -18.75
CA VAL A 42 6.96 3.57 -18.35
C VAL A 42 6.26 4.93 -18.46
N PRO A 43 5.41 5.15 -19.49
CA PRO A 43 4.82 6.46 -19.74
C PRO A 43 3.92 6.93 -18.57
N LEU A 44 3.35 5.96 -17.83
CA LEU A 44 2.46 6.22 -16.71
C LEU A 44 3.17 6.84 -15.50
N PHE A 45 4.46 6.57 -15.32
CA PHE A 45 5.23 7.04 -14.16
C PHE A 45 6.22 8.15 -14.49
N GLY A 46 6.64 8.25 -15.76
CA GLY A 46 7.57 9.27 -16.24
C GLY A 46 9.00 9.08 -15.73
N GLY A 47 9.89 10.02 -16.03
CA GLY A 47 11.30 9.97 -15.63
C GLY A 47 11.60 10.33 -14.17
N ASN A 48 10.59 10.40 -13.29
CA ASN A 48 10.79 10.74 -11.88
C ASN A 48 11.38 9.53 -11.13
N VAL A 49 12.68 9.55 -10.88
CA VAL A 49 13.41 8.48 -10.18
C VAL A 49 12.87 8.20 -8.76
N GLN A 50 12.24 9.19 -8.11
CA GLN A 50 11.62 9.04 -6.79
C GLN A 50 10.47 8.02 -6.77
N PHE A 51 9.94 7.68 -7.94
CA PHE A 51 8.82 6.76 -8.09
C PHE A 51 9.25 5.30 -8.31
N GLN A 52 10.51 5.07 -8.66
CA GLN A 52 11.02 3.75 -9.01
C GLN A 52 10.91 2.76 -7.84
N GLU A 53 11.38 3.16 -6.66
CA GLU A 53 11.39 2.29 -5.48
C GLU A 53 9.97 1.92 -4.98
N PRO A 54 9.02 2.86 -4.78
CA PRO A 54 7.64 2.52 -4.45
C PRO A 54 6.98 1.56 -5.45
N LEU A 55 7.33 1.65 -6.74
CA LEU A 55 6.83 0.73 -7.75
C LEU A 55 7.41 -0.66 -7.62
N LEU A 56 8.69 -0.79 -7.29
CA LEU A 56 9.32 -2.09 -7.04
C LEU A 56 8.65 -2.79 -5.85
N PHE A 57 8.36 -2.06 -4.77
CA PHE A 57 7.57 -2.58 -3.64
C PHE A 57 6.19 -3.10 -4.10
N PHE A 58 5.49 -2.32 -4.93
CA PHE A 58 4.17 -2.70 -5.43
C PHE A 58 4.21 -3.96 -6.31
N VAL A 59 5.17 -4.04 -7.24
CA VAL A 59 5.29 -5.18 -8.17
C VAL A 59 5.75 -6.43 -7.42
N ILE A 60 6.70 -6.33 -6.49
CA ILE A 60 7.14 -7.45 -5.65
C ILE A 60 6.00 -7.93 -4.76
N GLY A 61 5.26 -7.02 -4.12
CA GLY A 61 4.05 -7.37 -3.36
C GLY A 61 3.00 -8.08 -4.23
N SER A 62 2.81 -7.64 -5.47
CA SER A 62 1.89 -8.27 -6.43
C SER A 62 2.37 -9.68 -6.82
N LEU A 63 3.67 -9.88 -7.05
CA LEU A 63 4.26 -11.20 -7.30
C LEU A 63 4.04 -12.14 -6.11
N PHE A 64 4.22 -11.63 -4.88
CA PHE A 64 3.94 -12.40 -3.68
C PHE A 64 2.47 -12.81 -3.61
N TRP A 65 1.55 -11.90 -3.94
CA TRP A 65 0.12 -12.19 -3.94
C TRP A 65 -0.30 -13.23 -4.98
N VAL A 66 0.24 -13.15 -6.22
CA VAL A 66 -0.01 -14.12 -7.29
C VAL A 66 0.51 -15.50 -6.91
N ASN A 67 1.64 -15.57 -6.22
CA ASN A 67 2.29 -16.83 -5.81
C ASN A 67 2.01 -17.24 -4.36
N ARG A 68 1.02 -16.62 -3.69
CA ARG A 68 0.77 -16.75 -2.25
C ARG A 68 0.64 -18.19 -1.73
N GLU A 69 0.14 -19.10 -2.57
CA GLU A 69 -0.02 -20.52 -2.23
C GLU A 69 1.31 -21.26 -2.00
N TYR A 70 2.41 -20.69 -2.48
CA TYR A 70 3.76 -21.28 -2.40
C TYR A 70 4.65 -20.56 -1.40
N ILE A 71 4.16 -19.47 -0.80
CA ILE A 71 4.93 -18.62 0.11
C ILE A 71 4.69 -19.07 1.54
N TYR A 72 5.64 -19.81 2.08
CA TYR A 72 5.63 -20.21 3.47
C TYR A 72 6.18 -19.10 4.37
N LEU A 73 5.35 -18.65 5.31
CA LEU A 73 5.70 -17.64 6.31
C LEU A 73 6.37 -18.28 7.52
N SER A 74 7.70 -18.16 7.63
CA SER A 74 8.52 -18.73 8.69
C SER A 74 9.42 -17.68 9.34
N TRP A 75 9.55 -17.76 10.67
CA TRP A 75 10.43 -16.88 11.44
C TRP A 75 11.90 -17.05 11.06
N LEU A 76 12.32 -18.30 10.78
CA LEU A 76 13.69 -18.56 10.32
C LEU A 76 14.00 -17.84 9.01
N LEU A 77 13.14 -17.96 8.00
CA LEU A 77 13.35 -17.26 6.72
C LEU A 77 13.32 -15.74 6.92
N CYS A 78 12.43 -15.22 7.78
CA CYS A 78 12.39 -13.81 8.15
C CYS A 78 13.74 -13.33 8.70
N PHE A 79 14.31 -14.03 9.69
CA PHE A 79 15.62 -13.67 10.25
C PHE A 79 16.77 -13.79 9.24
N LEU A 80 16.75 -14.81 8.37
CA LEU A 80 17.75 -14.96 7.32
C LEU A 80 17.68 -13.81 6.30
N LEU A 81 16.47 -13.43 5.88
CA LEU A 81 16.25 -12.30 4.98
C LEU A 81 16.66 -10.97 5.61
N VAL A 82 16.33 -10.75 6.87
CA VAL A 82 16.78 -9.55 7.60
C VAL A 82 18.31 -9.55 7.74
N GLY A 83 18.91 -10.68 8.07
CA GLY A 83 20.38 -10.82 8.14
C GLY A 83 21.07 -10.54 6.80
N SER A 84 20.49 -10.99 5.68
CA SER A 84 21.06 -10.72 4.36
C SER A 84 21.01 -9.23 3.99
N VAL A 85 19.99 -8.49 4.44
CA VAL A 85 19.93 -7.03 4.25
C VAL A 85 21.13 -6.34 4.89
N PHE A 86 21.51 -6.74 6.11
CA PHE A 86 22.71 -6.20 6.77
C PHE A 86 24.00 -6.62 6.05
N TRP A 87 24.06 -7.85 5.55
CA TRP A 87 25.22 -8.35 4.80
C TRP A 87 25.46 -7.59 3.50
N PHE A 88 24.41 -7.21 2.79
CA PHE A 88 24.49 -6.51 1.50
C PHE A 88 24.38 -4.98 1.62
N ALA A 89 24.38 -4.40 2.83
CA ALA A 89 24.12 -2.98 3.09
C ALA A 89 24.94 -2.01 2.22
N ASP A 90 26.25 -2.27 2.07
CA ASP A 90 27.17 -1.40 1.33
C ASP A 90 27.40 -1.85 -0.13
N THR A 91 26.51 -2.70 -0.67
CA THR A 91 26.65 -3.25 -2.03
C THR A 91 25.57 -2.73 -2.96
N ALA A 92 25.85 -2.74 -4.28
CA ALA A 92 24.86 -2.39 -5.31
C ALA A 92 23.63 -3.32 -5.31
N TRP A 93 23.72 -4.50 -4.67
CA TRP A 93 22.66 -5.48 -4.54
C TRP A 93 21.69 -5.17 -3.40
N TYR A 94 21.98 -4.16 -2.57
CA TYR A 94 21.13 -3.79 -1.44
C TYR A 94 19.65 -3.67 -1.83
N PRO A 95 19.26 -2.94 -2.91
CA PRO A 95 17.86 -2.82 -3.32
C PRO A 95 17.18 -4.11 -3.71
N ASP A 96 17.92 -5.03 -4.31
CA ASP A 96 17.38 -6.33 -4.72
C ASP A 96 17.08 -7.24 -3.53
N VAL A 97 17.71 -6.99 -2.38
CA VAL A 97 17.54 -7.76 -1.15
C VAL A 97 16.56 -7.08 -0.19
N TYR A 98 16.69 -5.77 0.07
CA TYR A 98 15.86 -5.12 1.08
C TYR A 98 14.38 -5.04 0.70
N ILE A 99 14.06 -4.78 -0.58
CA ILE A 99 12.68 -4.61 -1.02
C ILE A 99 11.85 -5.90 -0.78
N PRO A 100 12.25 -7.08 -1.29
CA PRO A 100 11.51 -8.31 -1.01
C PRO A 100 11.54 -8.70 0.46
N THR A 101 12.62 -8.40 1.19
CA THR A 101 12.69 -8.63 2.64
C THR A 101 11.66 -7.81 3.39
N VAL A 102 11.53 -6.51 3.11
CA VAL A 102 10.54 -5.63 3.75
C VAL A 102 9.12 -6.10 3.44
N VAL A 103 8.83 -6.51 2.19
CA VAL A 103 7.53 -7.08 1.82
C VAL A 103 7.26 -8.37 2.61
N TYR A 104 8.24 -9.28 2.71
CA TYR A 104 8.10 -10.52 3.48
C TYR A 104 7.89 -10.26 4.98
N VAL A 105 8.65 -9.34 5.57
CA VAL A 105 8.52 -8.92 6.97
C VAL A 105 7.14 -8.31 7.22
N ALA A 106 6.64 -7.45 6.32
CA ALA A 106 5.30 -6.88 6.43
C ALA A 106 4.22 -7.98 6.44
N LEU A 107 4.34 -9.01 5.58
CA LEU A 107 3.44 -10.16 5.58
C LEU A 107 3.57 -11.01 6.85
N MET A 108 4.80 -11.22 7.36
CA MET A 108 5.02 -11.89 8.65
C MET A 108 4.32 -11.13 9.78
N ILE A 109 4.43 -9.81 9.82
CA ILE A 109 3.74 -8.97 10.81
C ILE A 109 2.22 -9.11 10.65
N ALA A 110 1.71 -9.00 9.42
CA ALA A 110 0.26 -9.04 9.17
C ALA A 110 -0.38 -10.40 9.53
N TYR A 111 0.30 -11.51 9.28
CA TYR A 111 -0.30 -12.86 9.40
C TYR A 111 0.21 -13.71 10.56
N ARG A 112 1.39 -13.42 11.15
CA ARG A 112 1.98 -14.23 12.24
C ARG A 112 1.95 -13.55 13.61
N LEU A 113 1.84 -12.22 13.68
CA LEU A 113 1.66 -11.55 14.97
C LEU A 113 0.21 -11.68 15.44
N PRO A 114 -0.02 -11.66 16.77
CA PRO A 114 -1.37 -11.60 17.31
C PRO A 114 -2.08 -10.36 16.77
N HIS A 115 -3.29 -10.56 16.27
CA HIS A 115 -4.11 -9.46 15.77
C HIS A 115 -4.39 -8.46 16.90
N VAL A 116 -3.89 -7.24 16.72
CA VAL A 116 -4.26 -6.12 17.59
C VAL A 116 -5.53 -5.52 17.03
N ASP A 117 -6.62 -5.67 17.76
CA ASP A 117 -7.93 -5.11 17.40
C ASP A 117 -7.89 -3.58 17.57
N MET A 118 -7.34 -2.92 16.55
CA MET A 118 -7.30 -1.47 16.44
C MET A 118 -8.68 -0.89 16.12
N ASP A 119 -9.63 -1.71 15.64
CA ASP A 119 -11.00 -1.28 15.34
C ASP A 119 -11.74 -0.78 16.59
N LYS A 120 -11.32 -1.24 17.79
CA LYS A 120 -11.77 -0.70 19.08
C LYS A 120 -11.54 0.81 19.23
N PHE A 121 -10.47 1.33 18.65
CA PHE A 121 -10.16 2.77 18.65
C PHE A 121 -10.77 3.51 17.47
N GLY A 122 -11.33 2.78 16.51
CA GLY A 122 -11.90 3.30 15.28
C GLY A 122 -10.92 3.30 14.11
N ASP A 123 -11.45 3.47 12.90
CA ASP A 123 -10.64 3.54 11.69
C ASP A 123 -10.06 4.94 11.50
N ILE A 124 -8.98 5.24 12.23
CA ILE A 124 -8.28 6.52 12.13
C ILE A 124 -7.37 6.60 10.89
N SER A 125 -7.23 5.51 10.14
CA SER A 125 -6.27 5.41 9.03
C SER A 125 -6.51 6.47 7.95
N TYR A 126 -7.78 6.74 7.67
CA TYR A 126 -8.18 7.78 6.71
C TYR A 126 -7.79 9.19 7.18
N GLY A 127 -7.99 9.49 8.47
CA GLY A 127 -7.54 10.74 9.06
C GLY A 127 -6.02 10.90 9.00
N VAL A 128 -5.27 9.83 9.32
CA VAL A 128 -3.81 9.83 9.22
C VAL A 128 -3.38 10.11 7.78
N TYR A 129 -4.00 9.47 6.78
CA TYR A 129 -3.70 9.69 5.36
C TYR A 129 -3.87 11.15 4.94
N ILE A 130 -4.95 11.81 5.35
CA ILE A 130 -5.22 13.21 5.00
C ILE A 130 -4.26 14.17 5.71
N TYR A 131 -4.05 13.98 7.02
CA TYR A 131 -3.36 14.96 7.85
C TYR A 131 -1.84 14.75 7.96
N ALA A 132 -1.31 13.55 7.67
CA ALA A 132 0.11 13.25 7.88
C ALA A 132 1.03 14.21 7.12
N TRP A 133 0.85 14.34 5.80
CA TRP A 133 1.71 15.17 4.97
C TRP A 133 1.67 16.68 5.33
N PRO A 134 0.50 17.34 5.45
CA PRO A 134 0.48 18.77 5.79
C PRO A 134 1.04 19.05 7.18
N ILE A 135 0.79 18.16 8.16
CA ILE A 135 1.35 18.33 9.50
C ILE A 135 2.87 18.11 9.50
N GLN A 136 3.39 17.14 8.74
CA GLN A 136 4.83 16.95 8.56
C GLN A 136 5.52 18.21 8.02
N GLN A 137 4.90 18.90 7.06
CA GLN A 137 5.41 20.17 6.54
C GLN A 137 5.35 21.29 7.58
N LEU A 138 4.28 21.35 8.38
CA LEU A 138 4.10 22.38 9.41
C LEU A 138 5.14 22.26 10.55
N VAL A 139 5.43 21.03 10.98
CA VAL A 139 6.42 20.79 12.05
C VAL A 139 7.86 20.70 11.56
N TRP A 140 8.08 20.86 10.25
CA TRP A 140 9.41 20.77 9.67
C TRP A 140 10.26 21.98 10.03
N VAL A 141 11.51 21.72 10.42
CA VAL A 141 12.51 22.75 10.76
C VAL A 141 13.82 22.42 10.03
N PRO A 142 14.58 23.43 9.54
CA PRO A 142 15.88 23.19 8.93
C PRO A 142 16.81 22.36 9.84
N GLY A 143 17.43 21.32 9.28
CA GLY A 143 18.29 20.40 10.02
C GLY A 143 17.56 19.29 10.79
N GLN A 144 16.23 19.26 10.78
CA GLN A 144 15.45 18.19 11.40
C GLN A 144 15.61 16.88 10.60
N GLY A 145 16.01 15.81 11.29
CA GLY A 145 16.05 14.46 10.71
C GLY A 145 14.65 13.87 10.49
N PRO A 146 14.51 12.88 9.58
CA PRO A 146 13.23 12.29 9.22
C PRO A 146 12.52 11.62 10.40
N TYR A 147 13.26 10.98 11.32
CA TYR A 147 12.68 10.34 12.50
C TYR A 147 12.08 11.34 13.48
N MET A 148 12.74 12.49 13.66
CA MET A 148 12.22 13.56 14.51
C MET A 148 10.97 14.18 13.89
N ASN A 149 10.98 14.42 12.58
CA ASN A 149 9.80 14.92 11.87
C ASN A 149 8.63 13.94 11.98
N ALA A 150 8.87 12.65 11.76
CA ALA A 150 7.86 11.60 11.89
C ALA A 150 7.28 11.52 13.31
N LEU A 151 8.13 11.62 14.34
CA LEU A 151 7.70 11.63 15.73
C LEU A 151 6.83 12.85 16.04
N CYS A 152 7.32 14.07 15.75
CA CYS A 152 6.59 15.32 15.98
C CYS A 152 5.24 15.33 15.23
N ALA A 153 5.24 14.91 13.96
CA ALA A 153 4.02 14.86 13.17
C ALA A 153 3.03 13.84 13.73
N SER A 154 3.48 12.65 14.12
CA SER A 154 2.61 11.59 14.65
C SER A 154 1.91 12.02 15.94
N LEU A 155 2.59 12.76 16.82
CA LEU A 155 2.02 13.29 18.06
C LEU A 155 0.83 14.24 17.82
N ILE A 156 0.77 14.89 16.66
CA ILE A 156 -0.31 15.81 16.28
C ILE A 156 -1.36 15.10 15.40
N VAL A 157 -0.90 14.29 14.44
CA VAL A 157 -1.75 13.61 13.48
C VAL A 157 -2.65 12.58 14.14
N LEU A 158 -2.15 11.79 15.10
CA LEU A 158 -2.95 10.73 15.72
C LEU A 158 -4.17 11.29 16.50
N PRO A 159 -4.04 12.34 17.34
CA PRO A 159 -5.21 13.01 17.94
C PRO A 159 -6.17 13.60 16.90
N LEU A 160 -5.65 14.29 15.88
CA LEU A 160 -6.49 14.89 14.82
C LEU A 160 -7.27 13.83 14.03
N ALA A 161 -6.60 12.75 13.66
CA ALA A 161 -7.21 11.62 12.96
C ALA A 161 -8.29 10.95 13.82
N TYR A 162 -8.03 10.78 15.13
CA TYR A 162 -9.03 10.27 16.06
C TYR A 162 -10.27 11.17 16.16
N PHE A 163 -10.10 12.49 16.29
CA PHE A 163 -11.22 13.42 16.33
C PHE A 163 -11.98 13.46 15.00
N SER A 164 -11.27 13.44 13.87
CA SER A 164 -11.88 13.34 12.55
C SER A 164 -12.73 12.07 12.41
N TRP A 165 -12.21 10.92 12.82
CA TRP A 165 -12.96 9.67 12.84
C TRP A 165 -14.23 9.80 13.70
N ARG A 166 -14.09 10.32 14.92
CA ARG A 166 -15.18 10.38 15.90
C ARG A 166 -16.32 11.30 15.46
N PHE A 167 -15.99 12.47 14.89
CA PHE A 167 -16.95 13.54 14.63
C PHE A 167 -17.35 13.68 13.16
N VAL A 168 -16.54 13.21 12.22
CA VAL A 168 -16.80 13.35 10.77
C VAL A 168 -17.09 11.99 10.16
N GLU A 169 -16.13 11.06 10.25
CA GLU A 169 -16.17 9.83 9.47
C GLU A 169 -17.21 8.83 10.00
N LYS A 170 -17.20 8.55 11.30
CA LYS A 170 -18.15 7.62 11.92
C LYS A 170 -19.62 8.07 11.74
N PRO A 171 -19.98 9.36 11.88
CA PRO A 171 -21.31 9.83 11.51
C PRO A 171 -21.62 9.72 10.02
N ALA A 172 -20.68 10.07 9.14
CA ALA A 172 -20.87 9.99 7.69
C ALA A 172 -21.11 8.53 7.22
N LEU A 173 -20.37 7.56 7.77
CA LEU A 173 -20.56 6.13 7.48
C LEU A 173 -21.93 5.62 7.95
N LYS A 174 -22.44 6.10 9.08
CA LYS A 174 -23.81 5.79 9.52
C LYS A 174 -24.85 6.36 8.56
N LEU A 175 -24.62 7.56 8.03
CA LEU A 175 -25.53 8.21 7.07
C LEU A 175 -25.53 7.51 5.70
N ARG A 176 -24.40 6.92 5.27
CA ARG A 176 -24.29 6.12 4.04
C ARG A 176 -25.33 4.99 3.98
N ARG A 177 -25.66 4.38 5.12
CA ARG A 177 -26.71 3.32 5.19
C ARG A 177 -28.06 3.83 4.70
N TYR A 178 -28.40 5.08 4.94
CA TYR A 178 -29.67 5.69 4.50
C TYR A 178 -29.64 6.09 3.03
N LEU A 179 -28.50 6.56 2.52
CA LEU A 179 -28.34 6.91 1.10
C LEU A 179 -28.38 5.67 0.19
N GLY A 180 -27.80 4.54 0.62
CA GLY A 180 -27.84 3.27 -0.14
C GLY A 180 -29.20 2.56 -0.14
N ALA A 181 -29.99 2.72 0.92
CA ALA A 181 -31.35 2.16 1.00
C ALA A 181 -32.30 2.80 -0.02
N GLY A 182 -32.16 4.12 -0.26
CA GLY A 182 -32.90 4.83 -1.31
C GLY A 182 -32.60 4.31 -2.72
N SER A 183 -31.33 3.98 -3.00
CA SER A 183 -30.91 3.43 -4.31
C SER A 183 -31.48 2.02 -4.58
N LYS A 184 -31.56 1.15 -3.57
CA LYS A 184 -32.21 -0.17 -3.71
C LYS A 184 -33.72 -0.05 -3.89
N LYS A 185 -34.37 0.86 -3.15
CA LYS A 185 -35.82 1.09 -3.26
C LYS A 185 -36.20 1.68 -4.61
N LEU A 186 -35.43 2.66 -5.11
CA LEU A 186 -35.59 3.24 -6.44
C LEU A 186 -35.38 2.21 -7.57
N LYS A 187 -34.36 1.35 -7.46
CA LYS A 187 -34.14 0.26 -8.43
C LYS A 187 -35.29 -0.75 -8.44
N ALA A 188 -35.86 -1.09 -7.28
CA ALA A 188 -37.02 -1.97 -7.18
C ALA A 188 -38.30 -1.32 -7.75
N GLU A 189 -38.46 -0.01 -7.58
CA GLU A 189 -39.61 0.73 -8.11
C GLU A 189 -39.54 0.92 -9.64
N ILE A 190 -38.34 1.09 -10.20
CA ILE A 190 -38.13 1.10 -11.66
C ILE A 190 -38.35 -0.30 -12.26
N ALA A 191 -37.86 -1.36 -11.61
CA ALA A 191 -37.99 -2.74 -12.08
C ALA A 191 -39.43 -3.30 -12.00
N SER A 192 -40.30 -2.71 -11.18
CA SER A 192 -41.73 -3.10 -11.09
C SER A 192 -42.64 -2.34 -12.06
N ARG A 193 -42.10 -1.35 -12.78
CA ARG A 193 -42.80 -0.56 -13.81
C ARG A 193 -42.38 -0.92 -15.24
N ALA A 194 -41.45 -1.86 -15.41
CA ALA A 194 -41.02 -2.44 -16.68
C ALA A 194 -41.64 -3.82 -16.85
#